data_AF-A0A7S0NUF8-F1
#
_entry.id   AF-A0A7S0NUF8-F1
#
_cell.length_a   1.000
_cell.length_b   1.000
_cell.length_c   1.000
_cell.angle_alpha   90.00
_cell.angle_beta   90.00
_cell.angle_gamma   90.00
#
_symmetry.space_group_name_H-M   'P 1'
#
loop_
_entity.id
_entity.type
_entity.pdbx_description
1 polymer ?
#
loop_
_entity_poly.entity_id
_entity_poly.type
_entity_poly.pdbx_seq_one_letter_code
_entity_poly.pdbx_strand_id
1 'polypeptide(L)'
;GEPLLWAGAVPPLVFQRLQRAFACGAPYWEQTGYASASAAKQYFTFSICDLPALREGRRKPSNLMEALAKSLLPLTCRDDLLEAEWWVHTRLAHRSEGHELHYDVEERLLETDGRVVHPAVSSVVYLSEAGEPTLVLDEAIGGPPAERAWLVHPLPAAFMTFPGHLLHGVLPAARGGP
;
A
#
# COMPACT_ATOMS: atom_id res chain seq x y z
N GLY A 1 3.04 15.84 6.21
CA GLY A 1 1.57 15.98 6.37
C GLY A 1 1.06 14.76 7.09
N GLU A 2 -0.01 14.88 7.88
CA GLU A 2 -0.57 13.73 8.60
C GLU A 2 -1.23 12.73 7.63
N PRO A 3 -1.23 11.42 7.96
CA PRO A 3 -2.00 10.44 7.22
C PRO A 3 -3.50 10.72 7.31
N LEU A 4 -4.21 10.49 6.20
CA LEU A 4 -5.65 10.55 6.12
C LEU A 4 -6.21 9.13 6.04
N LEU A 5 -7.25 8.83 6.83
CA LEU A 5 -7.90 7.52 6.89
C LEU A 5 -9.40 7.67 6.56
N TRP A 6 -9.84 6.96 5.54
CA TRP A 6 -11.25 6.87 5.15
C TRP A 6 -11.80 5.48 5.50
N ALA A 7 -12.61 5.41 6.56
CA ALA A 7 -13.30 4.18 6.95
C ALA A 7 -14.35 3.78 5.91
N GLY A 8 -14.39 2.50 5.54
CA GLY A 8 -15.37 1.98 4.57
C GLY A 8 -15.26 2.57 3.16
N ALA A 9 -14.07 3.07 2.79
CA ALA A 9 -13.81 3.66 1.48
C ALA A 9 -13.92 2.64 0.33
N VAL A 10 -13.61 1.37 0.59
CA VAL A 10 -13.67 0.34 -0.43
C VAL A 10 -15.11 -0.15 -0.63
N PRO A 11 -15.66 -0.12 -1.86
CA PRO A 11 -17.01 -0.61 -2.14
C PRO A 11 -17.19 -2.08 -1.67
N PRO A 12 -18.30 -2.44 -1.00
CA PRO A 12 -18.45 -3.76 -0.38
C PRO A 12 -18.21 -4.96 -1.32
N LEU A 13 -18.68 -4.88 -2.56
CA LEU A 13 -18.48 -5.94 -3.54
C LEU A 13 -17.01 -6.05 -3.98
N VAL A 14 -16.31 -4.93 -4.13
CA VAL A 14 -14.88 -4.90 -4.45
C VAL A 14 -14.11 -5.47 -3.27
N PHE A 15 -14.43 -5.05 -2.05
CA PHE A 15 -13.82 -5.54 -0.82
C PHE A 15 -13.93 -7.06 -0.66
N GLN A 16 -15.13 -7.62 -0.80
CA GLN A 16 -15.34 -9.07 -0.73
C GLN A 16 -14.55 -9.84 -1.80
N ARG A 17 -14.42 -9.27 -3.01
CA ARG A 17 -13.63 -9.88 -4.08
C ARG A 17 -12.14 -9.83 -3.78
N LEU A 18 -11.64 -8.73 -3.21
CA LEU A 18 -10.24 -8.60 -2.78
C LEU A 18 -9.92 -9.63 -1.69
N GLN A 19 -10.79 -9.77 -0.69
CA GLN A 19 -10.61 -10.77 0.37
C GLN A 19 -10.55 -12.20 -0.18
N ARG A 20 -11.33 -12.53 -1.22
CA ARG A 20 -11.26 -13.84 -1.89
C ARG A 20 -9.99 -13.99 -2.74
N ALA A 21 -9.63 -12.96 -3.50
CA ALA A 21 -8.46 -12.96 -4.37
C ALA A 21 -7.14 -13.11 -3.58
N PHE A 22 -7.12 -12.61 -2.35
CA PHE A 22 -5.96 -12.61 -1.45
C PHE A 22 -6.20 -13.45 -0.19
N ALA A 23 -7.14 -14.40 -0.23
CA ALA A 23 -7.37 -15.34 0.86
C ALA A 23 -6.12 -16.20 1.13
N CYS A 24 -6.02 -16.76 2.32
CA CYS A 24 -4.98 -17.75 2.62
C CYS A 24 -5.10 -18.93 1.62
N GLY A 25 -4.01 -19.26 0.93
CA GLY A 25 -3.99 -20.29 -0.11
C GLY A 25 -4.57 -19.87 -1.48
N ALA A 26 -4.85 -18.58 -1.68
CA ALA A 26 -5.24 -18.09 -3.00
C ALA A 26 -4.10 -18.29 -4.03
N PRO A 27 -4.43 -18.55 -5.32
CA PRO A 27 -3.42 -18.78 -6.36
C PRO A 27 -2.41 -17.64 -6.53
N TYR A 28 -2.79 -16.41 -6.19
CA TYR A 28 -1.91 -15.24 -6.22
C TYR A 28 -0.58 -15.49 -5.52
N TRP A 29 -0.58 -16.13 -4.35
CA TRP A 29 0.63 -16.33 -3.54
C TRP A 29 1.61 -17.30 -4.17
N GLU A 30 1.10 -18.37 -4.78
CA GLU A 30 1.90 -19.37 -5.48
C GLU A 30 2.43 -18.79 -6.80
N GLN A 31 1.56 -18.14 -7.58
CA GLN A 31 1.88 -17.60 -8.90
C GLN A 31 2.89 -16.44 -8.86
N THR A 32 2.87 -15.64 -7.79
CA THR A 32 3.86 -14.58 -7.56
C THR A 32 5.09 -15.08 -6.80
N GLY A 33 5.15 -16.36 -6.42
CA GLY A 33 6.25 -16.90 -5.62
C GLY A 33 6.46 -16.12 -4.32
N TYR A 34 5.38 -15.56 -3.75
CA TYR A 34 5.43 -14.52 -2.72
C TYR A 34 6.33 -14.88 -1.53
N ALA A 35 6.29 -16.14 -1.07
CA ALA A 35 7.12 -16.58 0.05
C ALA A 35 8.62 -16.50 -0.25
N SER A 36 9.04 -16.92 -1.44
CA SER A 36 10.43 -16.83 -1.90
C SER A 36 10.84 -15.38 -2.17
N ALA A 37 9.94 -14.61 -2.80
CA ALA A 37 10.14 -13.22 -3.17
C ALA A 37 10.32 -12.35 -1.91
N SER A 38 9.43 -12.51 -0.92
CA SER A 38 9.51 -11.84 0.38
C SER A 38 10.78 -12.21 1.15
N ALA A 39 11.19 -13.48 1.13
CA ALA A 39 12.43 -13.92 1.79
C ALA A 39 13.68 -13.31 1.12
N ALA A 40 13.64 -13.09 -0.20
CA ALA A 40 14.71 -12.48 -0.97
C ALA A 40 14.64 -10.93 -1.02
N LYS A 41 13.64 -10.31 -0.36
CA LYS A 41 13.32 -8.86 -0.49
C LYS A 41 13.09 -8.42 -1.95
N GLN A 42 12.59 -9.32 -2.78
CA GLN A 42 12.21 -9.05 -4.17
C GLN A 42 10.69 -8.98 -4.22
N TYR A 43 10.10 -7.80 -4.25
CA TYR A 43 8.65 -7.66 -4.24
C TYR A 43 8.10 -7.63 -5.68
N PHE A 44 7.08 -8.45 -5.93
CA PHE A 44 6.31 -8.35 -7.16
C PHE A 44 5.34 -7.18 -7.04
N THR A 45 5.41 -6.30 -8.02
CA THR A 45 4.62 -5.10 -8.10
C THR A 45 3.95 -4.99 -9.48
N PHE A 46 2.78 -4.36 -9.51
CA PHE A 46 1.97 -4.22 -10.70
C PHE A 46 1.58 -2.76 -10.90
N SER A 47 1.64 -2.31 -12.15
CA SER A 47 1.32 -0.93 -12.50
C SER A 47 -0.10 -0.82 -13.09
N ILE A 48 -0.81 0.22 -12.70
CA ILE A 48 -2.04 0.70 -13.32
C ILE A 48 -1.68 2.00 -14.04
N CYS A 49 -1.56 1.92 -15.36
CA CYS A 49 -1.30 3.09 -16.20
C CYS A 49 -2.59 3.84 -16.53
N ASP A 50 -2.45 5.11 -16.91
CA ASP A 50 -3.53 5.96 -17.42
C ASP A 50 -4.71 6.08 -16.44
N LEU A 51 -4.37 6.48 -15.20
CA LEU A 51 -5.35 6.88 -14.19
C LEU A 51 -6.27 8.02 -14.65
N PRO A 52 -5.82 9.02 -15.44
CA PRO A 52 -6.73 10.06 -15.95
C PRO A 52 -7.90 9.48 -16.76
N ALA A 53 -7.66 8.54 -17.68
CA ALA A 53 -8.75 7.93 -18.44
C ALA A 53 -9.70 7.08 -17.57
N LEU A 54 -9.18 6.40 -16.53
CA LEU A 54 -10.01 5.68 -15.55
C LEU A 54 -10.91 6.63 -14.74
N ARG A 55 -10.33 7.73 -14.26
CA ARG A 55 -11.00 8.77 -13.46
C ARG A 55 -12.14 9.42 -14.25
N GLU A 56 -11.86 9.83 -15.47
CA GLU A 56 -12.81 10.51 -16.36
C GLU A 56 -13.83 9.54 -16.99
N GLY A 57 -13.66 8.23 -16.81
CA GLY A 57 -14.53 7.20 -17.37
C GLY A 57 -14.37 6.98 -18.87
N ARG A 58 -13.34 7.56 -19.49
CA ARG A 58 -12.93 7.26 -20.88
C ARG A 58 -12.48 5.80 -21.03
N ARG A 59 -11.95 5.21 -19.94
CA ARG A 59 -11.63 3.78 -19.84
C ARG A 59 -12.49 3.11 -18.77
N LYS A 60 -13.02 1.92 -19.09
CA LYS A 60 -13.69 1.05 -18.10
C LYS A 60 -12.63 0.21 -17.38
N PRO A 61 -12.77 -0.01 -16.05
CA PRO A 61 -11.84 -0.86 -15.33
C PRO A 61 -11.88 -2.29 -15.88
N SER A 62 -10.72 -2.81 -16.27
CA SER A 62 -10.59 -4.14 -16.86
C SER A 62 -10.49 -5.26 -15.83
N ASN A 63 -10.05 -4.93 -14.62
CA ASN A 63 -9.78 -5.86 -13.53
C ASN A 63 -10.18 -5.25 -12.16
N LEU A 64 -10.05 -6.06 -11.11
CA LEU A 64 -10.46 -5.71 -9.75
C LEU A 64 -9.65 -4.51 -9.19
N MET A 65 -8.36 -4.43 -9.50
CA MET A 65 -7.48 -3.37 -8.98
C MET A 65 -7.73 -2.04 -9.68
N GLU A 66 -8.03 -2.04 -10.99
CA GLU A 66 -8.49 -0.83 -11.68
C GLU A 66 -9.85 -0.35 -11.15
N ALA A 67 -10.76 -1.26 -10.81
CA ALA A 67 -12.04 -0.91 -10.21
C ALA A 67 -11.85 -0.29 -8.81
N LEU A 68 -10.93 -0.86 -8.02
CA LEU A 68 -10.52 -0.31 -6.73
C LEU A 68 -9.91 1.08 -6.89
N ALA A 69 -8.88 1.22 -7.73
CA ALA A 69 -8.21 2.50 -7.99
C ALA A 69 -9.21 3.57 -8.43
N LYS A 70 -10.11 3.25 -9.37
CA LYS A 70 -11.16 4.18 -9.80
C LYS A 70 -12.03 4.68 -8.64
N SER A 71 -12.37 3.83 -7.68
CA SER A 71 -13.17 4.22 -6.51
C SER A 71 -12.40 5.06 -5.49
N LEU A 72 -11.08 4.88 -5.40
CA LEU A 72 -10.23 5.52 -4.39
C LEU A 72 -9.54 6.80 -4.89
N LEU A 73 -9.34 6.94 -6.21
CA LEU A 73 -8.69 8.11 -6.83
C LEU A 73 -9.24 9.45 -6.32
N PRO A 74 -10.56 9.67 -6.21
CA PRO A 74 -11.09 10.93 -5.70
C PRO A 74 -10.67 11.25 -4.26
N LEU A 75 -10.40 10.22 -3.44
CA LEU A 75 -10.01 10.37 -2.04
C LEU A 75 -8.55 10.80 -1.87
N THR A 76 -7.72 10.63 -2.91
CA THR A 76 -6.33 11.12 -2.90
C THR A 76 -6.24 12.65 -2.90
N CYS A 77 -7.35 13.35 -3.20
CA CYS A 77 -7.40 14.79 -3.40
C CYS A 77 -6.42 15.30 -4.48
N ARG A 78 -6.04 14.43 -5.45
CA ARG A 78 -5.13 14.75 -6.55
C ARG A 78 -5.72 14.38 -7.90
N ASP A 79 -5.67 15.32 -8.84
CA ASP A 79 -6.10 15.17 -10.23
C ASP A 79 -4.95 14.90 -11.22
N ASP A 80 -3.71 15.10 -10.77
CA ASP A 80 -2.48 14.99 -11.56
C ASP A 80 -1.83 13.60 -11.56
N LEU A 81 -2.39 12.64 -10.82
CA LEU A 81 -1.89 11.26 -10.78
C LEU A 81 -2.03 10.58 -12.15
N LEU A 82 -0.91 10.09 -12.68
CA LEU A 82 -0.83 9.46 -14.01
C LEU A 82 -0.92 7.93 -13.94
N GLU A 83 -0.27 7.36 -12.93
CA GLU A 83 -0.16 5.92 -12.71
C GLU A 83 -0.22 5.60 -11.22
N ALA A 84 -0.55 4.34 -10.92
CA ALA A 84 -0.46 3.80 -9.58
C ALA A 84 0.27 2.47 -9.64
N GLU A 85 1.09 2.23 -8.63
CA GLU A 85 1.75 0.97 -8.40
C GLU A 85 1.07 0.27 -7.22
N TRP A 86 0.93 -1.06 -7.28
CA TRP A 86 0.36 -1.81 -6.17
C TRP A 86 1.01 -3.17 -6.00
N TRP A 87 1.05 -3.59 -4.74
CA TRP A 87 1.39 -4.92 -4.28
C TRP A 87 0.49 -5.26 -3.09
N VAL A 88 0.50 -6.52 -2.65
CA VAL A 88 -0.26 -6.96 -1.48
C VAL A 88 0.62 -7.79 -0.56
N HIS A 89 0.45 -7.57 0.73
CA HIS A 89 1.08 -8.37 1.77
C HIS A 89 0.02 -9.17 2.53
N THR A 90 0.36 -10.42 2.84
CA THR A 90 -0.33 -11.20 3.87
C THR A 90 0.67 -11.56 4.96
N ARG A 91 0.26 -11.40 6.21
CA ARG A 91 1.02 -11.83 7.38
C ARG A 91 0.17 -12.86 8.10
N LEU A 92 0.74 -14.04 8.33
CA LEU A 92 0.09 -15.04 9.17
C LEU A 92 0.07 -14.51 10.61
N ALA A 93 -1.04 -14.65 11.32
CA ALA A 93 -1.28 -14.09 12.65
C ALA A 93 -0.24 -14.45 13.74
N HIS A 94 0.66 -15.39 13.47
CA HIS A 94 1.72 -15.87 14.36
C HIS A 94 3.15 -15.56 13.85
N ARG A 95 3.28 -14.92 12.67
CA ARG A 95 4.54 -14.42 12.12
C ARG A 95 4.48 -12.91 12.04
N SER A 96 4.60 -12.32 13.22
CA SER A 96 4.73 -10.90 13.42
C SER A 96 6.19 -10.49 13.22
N GLU A 97 6.47 -9.92 12.06
CA GLU A 97 7.82 -9.46 11.67
C GLU A 97 7.83 -7.97 11.34
N GLY A 98 6.68 -7.30 11.33
CA GLY A 98 6.58 -5.92 10.88
C GLY A 98 6.90 -5.77 9.40
N HIS A 99 7.21 -4.54 9.01
CA HIS A 99 7.84 -4.17 7.75
C HIS A 99 8.84 -3.08 8.09
N GLU A 100 10.09 -3.24 7.64
CA GLU A 100 11.19 -2.30 7.90
C GLU A 100 10.78 -0.86 7.57
N LEU A 101 11.34 0.12 8.27
CA LEU A 101 11.14 1.51 7.90
C LEU A 101 11.79 1.78 6.56
N HIS A 102 11.02 2.32 5.62
CA HIS A 102 11.46 2.59 4.26
C HIS A 102 10.70 3.78 3.66
N TYR A 103 11.18 4.20 2.50
CA TYR A 103 10.51 5.13 1.61
C TYR A 103 10.01 4.35 0.41
N ASP A 104 8.81 4.66 -0.07
CA ASP A 104 8.38 4.17 -1.38
C ASP A 104 9.21 4.88 -2.44
N VAL A 105 9.97 4.12 -3.22
CA VAL A 105 10.81 4.66 -4.28
C VAL A 105 10.67 3.80 -5.53
N GLU A 106 10.82 4.41 -6.70
CA GLU A 106 10.96 3.67 -7.94
C GLU A 106 12.36 3.03 -7.99
N GLU A 107 12.44 1.80 -7.48
CA GLU A 107 13.70 1.05 -7.28
C GLU A 107 14.54 0.99 -8.55
N ARG A 108 13.92 0.83 -9.72
CA ARG A 108 14.64 0.74 -11.01
C ARG A 108 15.43 2.00 -11.35
N LEU A 109 14.86 3.18 -11.11
CA LEU A 109 15.54 4.46 -11.39
C LEU A 109 16.62 4.74 -10.35
N LEU A 110 16.41 4.30 -9.11
CA LEU A 110 17.42 4.36 -8.06
C LEU A 110 18.62 3.48 -8.39
N GLU A 111 18.39 2.23 -8.81
CA GLU A 111 19.44 1.26 -9.15
C GLU A 111 20.20 1.63 -10.43
N THR A 112 19.51 2.14 -11.44
CA THR A 112 20.10 2.41 -12.76
C THR A 112 20.82 3.76 -12.80
N ASP A 113 20.19 4.82 -12.28
CA ASP A 113 20.63 6.20 -12.47
C ASP A 113 20.96 6.92 -11.14
N GLY A 114 20.75 6.27 -9.99
CA GLY A 114 20.90 6.90 -8.66
C GLY A 114 19.82 7.95 -8.35
N ARG A 115 18.76 8.03 -9.16
CA ARG A 115 17.70 9.03 -9.01
C ARG A 115 16.66 8.52 -8.03
N VAL A 116 16.44 9.27 -6.95
CA VAL A 116 15.36 9.00 -6.01
C VAL A 116 14.08 9.60 -6.56
N VAL A 117 13.17 8.75 -7.04
CA VAL A 117 11.81 9.10 -7.44
C VAL A 117 10.87 8.39 -6.49
N HIS A 118 9.89 9.11 -5.96
CA HIS A 118 8.91 8.60 -4.99
C HIS A 118 7.49 8.95 -5.48
N PRO A 119 6.45 8.22 -5.05
CA PRO A 119 5.09 8.55 -5.44
C PRO A 119 4.67 9.91 -4.86
N ALA A 120 3.75 10.58 -5.55
CA ALA A 120 3.14 11.80 -5.02
C ALA A 120 2.30 11.54 -3.75
N VAL A 121 1.68 10.36 -3.70
CA VAL A 121 0.86 9.86 -2.58
C VAL A 121 1.13 8.38 -2.42
N SER A 122 1.44 7.95 -1.20
CA SER A 122 1.46 6.54 -0.82
C SER A 122 0.14 6.18 -0.16
N SER A 123 -0.28 4.92 -0.29
CA SER A 123 -1.58 4.50 0.21
C SER A 123 -1.65 3.04 0.64
N VAL A 124 -2.55 2.74 1.59
CA VAL A 124 -2.76 1.39 2.13
C VAL A 124 -4.25 1.09 2.15
N VAL A 125 -4.64 -0.08 1.64
CA VAL A 125 -6.00 -0.63 1.79
C VAL A 125 -5.94 -1.79 2.76
N TYR A 126 -6.70 -1.71 3.85
CA TYR A 126 -6.72 -2.77 4.87
C TYR A 126 -7.79 -3.81 4.55
N LEU A 127 -7.37 -5.07 4.36
CA LEU A 127 -8.24 -6.19 4.01
C LEU A 127 -8.74 -7.01 5.22
N SER A 128 -8.15 -6.82 6.38
CA SER A 128 -8.49 -7.49 7.64
C SER A 128 -8.06 -6.65 8.86
N GLU A 129 -8.56 -7.02 10.05
CA GLU A 129 -8.14 -6.45 11.35
C GLU A 129 -6.90 -7.12 11.92
N ALA A 130 -6.50 -8.27 11.37
CA ALA A 130 -5.42 -9.11 11.88
C ALA A 130 -4.01 -8.60 11.54
N GLY A 131 -3.91 -7.38 10.99
CA GLY A 131 -2.65 -6.76 10.63
C GLY A 131 -2.04 -5.96 11.78
N GLU A 132 -0.75 -5.69 11.65
CA GLU A 132 -0.04 -4.76 12.49
C GLU A 132 -0.26 -3.31 12.06
N PRO A 133 -0.13 -2.33 12.98
CA PRO A 133 -0.34 -0.93 12.64
C PRO A 133 0.73 -0.39 11.70
N THR A 134 0.30 0.40 10.73
CA THR A 134 1.17 1.19 9.88
C THR A 134 1.69 2.38 10.66
N LEU A 135 3.02 2.53 10.72
CA LEU A 135 3.70 3.69 11.28
C LEU A 135 4.09 4.63 10.14
N VAL A 136 3.71 5.91 10.24
CA VAL A 136 4.17 6.97 9.34
C VAL A 136 4.88 8.01 10.17
N LEU A 137 6.06 8.45 9.74
CA LEU A 137 6.86 9.48 10.40
C LEU A 137 6.85 10.74 9.55
N ASP A 138 7.01 11.92 10.18
CA ASP A 138 7.19 13.18 9.43
C ASP A 138 8.63 13.42 8.93
N GLU A 139 9.42 12.34 8.84
CA GLU A 139 10.73 12.34 8.22
C GLU A 139 10.59 12.18 6.71
N ALA A 140 10.99 13.23 5.98
CA ALA A 140 11.02 13.24 4.52
C ALA A 140 12.35 12.70 3.99
N ILE A 141 12.36 12.16 2.76
CA ILE A 141 13.60 11.83 2.04
C ILE A 141 14.55 13.05 2.02
N GLY A 142 15.74 12.90 2.61
CA GLY A 142 16.74 13.98 2.69
C GLY A 142 16.37 15.13 3.65
N GLY A 143 15.30 14.98 4.43
CA GLY A 143 14.85 15.93 5.45
C GLY A 143 15.50 15.74 6.81
N PRO A 144 15.09 16.54 7.81
CA PRO A 144 15.52 16.34 9.20
C PRO A 144 14.88 15.08 9.80
N PRO A 145 15.44 14.55 10.91
CA PRO A 145 14.85 13.42 11.63
C PRO A 145 13.40 13.67 12.06
N ALA A 146 12.60 12.60 12.16
CA ALA A 146 11.20 12.68 12.60
C ALA A 146 11.02 13.36 13.96
N GLU A 147 10.04 14.26 14.06
CA GLU A 147 9.55 14.81 15.32
C GLU A 147 8.20 14.20 15.73
N ARG A 148 7.44 13.70 14.76
CA ARG A 148 6.12 13.10 14.96
C ARG A 148 6.00 11.77 14.25
N ALA A 149 5.18 10.92 14.87
CA ALA A 149 4.81 9.63 14.35
C ALA A 149 3.30 9.45 14.46
N TRP A 150 2.69 8.87 13.43
CA TRP A 150 1.30 8.48 13.39
C TRP A 150 1.20 6.97 13.30
N LEU A 151 0.40 6.39 14.19
CA LEU A 151 0.13 4.96 14.22
C LEU A 151 -1.29 4.70 13.73
N VAL A 152 -1.42 3.99 12.61
CA VAL A 152 -2.71 3.70 11.98
C VAL A 152 -2.99 2.20 12.07
N HIS A 153 -3.96 1.84 12.90
CA HIS A 153 -4.39 0.46 13.07
C HIS A 153 -5.23 -0.02 11.89
N PRO A 154 -5.07 -1.29 11.45
CA PRO A 154 -5.85 -1.81 10.35
C PRO A 154 -7.34 -1.81 10.62
N LEU A 155 -8.09 -1.22 9.70
CA LEU A 155 -9.55 -1.18 9.73
C LEU A 155 -10.08 -1.73 8.39
N PRO A 156 -10.80 -2.86 8.36
CA PRO A 156 -11.30 -3.47 7.14
C PRO A 156 -12.02 -2.49 6.23
N ALA A 157 -11.72 -2.57 4.94
CA ALA A 157 -12.26 -1.71 3.88
C ALA A 157 -11.89 -0.23 4.03
N ALA A 158 -11.01 0.12 4.97
CA ALA A 158 -10.47 1.46 5.06
C ALA A 158 -9.34 1.66 4.05
N PHE A 159 -9.23 2.90 3.60
CA PHE A 159 -8.17 3.41 2.75
C PHE A 159 -7.39 4.45 3.54
N MET A 160 -6.07 4.33 3.59
CA MET A 160 -5.19 5.33 4.18
C MET A 160 -4.32 5.93 3.08
N THR A 161 -4.07 7.23 3.13
CA THR A 161 -3.06 7.89 2.29
C THR A 161 -2.15 8.79 3.12
N PHE A 162 -0.92 8.98 2.64
CA PHE A 162 0.03 9.94 3.19
C PHE A 162 0.96 10.46 2.07
N PRO A 163 1.66 11.58 2.27
CA PRO A 163 2.63 12.06 1.28
C PRO A 163 3.72 11.02 1.01
N GLY A 164 3.93 10.66 -0.25
CA GLY A 164 4.76 9.48 -0.60
C GLY A 164 6.28 9.63 -0.37
N HIS A 165 6.74 10.81 0.02
CA HIS A 165 8.13 11.06 0.41
C HIS A 165 8.41 10.81 1.89
N LEU A 166 7.43 10.36 2.68
CA LEU A 166 7.57 10.16 4.12
C LEU A 166 8.05 8.75 4.46
N LEU A 167 8.90 8.66 5.49
CA LEU A 167 9.36 7.40 6.06
C LEU A 167 8.20 6.68 6.73
N HIS A 168 8.04 5.40 6.43
CA HIS A 168 6.96 4.60 7.00
C HIS A 168 7.33 3.13 7.08
N GLY A 169 6.52 2.36 7.80
CA GLY A 169 6.69 0.91 7.93
C GLY A 169 5.54 0.29 8.68
N VAL A 170 5.69 -0.96 9.08
CA VAL A 170 4.69 -1.68 9.86
C VAL A 170 5.36 -2.17 11.13
N LEU A 171 4.79 -1.84 12.29
CA LEU A 171 5.39 -2.26 13.55
C LEU A 171 5.24 -3.78 13.73
N PRO A 172 6.26 -4.51 14.19
CA PRO A 172 6.03 -5.87 14.62
C PRO A 172 5.06 -5.85 15.81
N ALA A 173 4.06 -6.73 15.80
CA ALA A 173 3.32 -7.10 16.99
C ALA A 173 4.31 -7.52 18.09
N ALA A 174 4.06 -7.07 19.31
CA ALA A 174 4.83 -7.52 20.45
C ALA A 174 4.74 -9.06 20.51
N ARG A 175 5.89 -9.74 20.42
CA ARG A 175 5.98 -11.18 20.71
C ARG A 175 5.71 -11.38 22.19
N GLY A 176 4.44 -11.42 22.56
CA GLY A 176 3.95 -11.75 23.90
C GLY A 176 4.23 -10.69 24.96
N GLY A 177 3.18 -10.39 25.71
CA GLY A 177 3.31 -10.06 27.13
C GLY A 177 2.23 -9.10 27.62
N PRO A 178 1.74 -9.31 28.86
CA PRO A 178 1.17 -10.52 29.44
C PRO A 178 -0.29 -10.78 29.03
#